data_AF-A0A2R6P8P6-F1
#
_entry.id   AF-A0A2R6P8P6-F1
#
_cell.length_a   1.000
_cell.length_b   1.000
_cell.length_c   1.000
_cell.angle_alpha   90.00
_cell.angle_beta   90.00
_cell.angle_gamma   90.00
#
_symmetry.space_group_name_H-M   'P 1'
#
loop_
_entity.id
_entity.type
_entity.pdbx_description
1 polymer ?
#
loop_
_entity_poly.entity_id
_entity_poly.type
_entity_poly.pdbx_seq_one_letter_code
_entity_poly.pdbx_strand_id
1 'polypeptide(L)'
;MSLSSIEYVIVAGHTNCGGVAITLPNLDDQTKMQCFSPSETSSWPPEEPIATWLGPLRELAIGGGYPTLAALTTANVQQQVSNISQLEVVKAAISNAETRMTGVRGWIFDLNSRLVNPLA
;
A
#
# COMPACT_ATOMS: atom_id res chain seq x y z
N MET A 1 13.77 19.54 5.43
CA MET A 1 12.46 19.61 6.11
C MET A 1 12.65 19.12 7.53
N SER A 2 12.21 19.88 8.53
CA SER A 2 12.20 19.42 9.92
C SER A 2 10.96 18.56 10.17
N LEU A 3 11.11 17.41 10.82
CA LEU A 3 9.99 16.56 11.25
C LEU A 3 9.35 17.05 12.57
N SER A 4 9.83 18.17 13.12
CA SER A 4 9.49 18.60 14.49
C SER A 4 8.00 18.83 14.75
N SER A 5 7.18 19.15 13.74
CA SER A 5 5.73 19.36 13.89
C SER A 5 4.87 18.12 13.58
N ILE A 6 5.43 17.09 12.94
CA ILE A 6 4.69 15.92 12.48
C ILE A 6 4.39 15.00 13.67
N GLU A 7 3.13 14.58 13.80
CA GLU A 7 2.70 13.68 14.86
C GLU A 7 2.60 12.23 14.38
N TYR A 8 2.08 12.03 13.17
CA TYR A 8 1.92 10.73 12.55
C TYR A 8 2.35 10.79 11.09
N VAL A 9 2.97 9.71 10.63
CA VAL A 9 3.06 9.37 9.21
C VAL A 9 1.97 8.35 8.91
N ILE A 10 1.22 8.55 7.83
CA ILE A 10 0.12 7.65 7.45
C ILE A 10 0.45 7.04 6.09
N VAL A 11 0.46 5.71 6.04
CA VAL A 11 0.40 4.96 4.78
C VAL A 11 -1.07 4.79 4.43
N ALA A 12 -1.52 5.44 3.37
CA ALA A 12 -2.89 5.34 2.88
C ALA A 12 -2.94 4.41 1.65
N GLY A 13 -3.51 3.22 1.82
CA GLY A 13 -3.97 2.40 0.71
C GLY A 13 -5.41 2.75 0.31
N HIS A 14 -5.92 2.11 -0.74
CA HIS A 14 -7.31 2.29 -1.15
C HIS A 14 -7.92 1.02 -1.76
N THR A 15 -9.25 0.91 -1.71
CA THR A 15 -9.97 -0.18 -2.40
C THR A 15 -9.76 -0.07 -3.92
N ASN A 16 -9.85 -1.22 -4.61
CA ASN A 16 -9.67 -1.31 -6.07
C ASN A 16 -8.33 -0.74 -6.59
N CYS A 17 -7.25 -0.90 -5.83
CA CYS A 17 -5.93 -0.46 -6.26
C CYS A 17 -5.45 -1.32 -7.44
N GLY A 18 -5.32 -0.72 -8.63
CA GLY A 18 -4.83 -1.40 -9.84
C GLY A 18 -3.47 -2.09 -9.65
N GLY A 19 -2.54 -1.46 -8.91
CA GLY A 19 -1.23 -2.03 -8.59
C GLY A 19 -1.29 -3.27 -7.67
N VAL A 20 -2.33 -3.38 -6.84
CA VAL A 20 -2.59 -4.58 -6.05
C VAL A 20 -3.32 -5.63 -6.89
N ALA A 21 -4.28 -5.22 -7.71
CA ALA A 21 -5.04 -6.13 -8.57
C ALA A 21 -4.16 -6.89 -9.57
N ILE A 22 -3.16 -6.21 -10.14
CA ILE A 22 -2.20 -6.77 -11.11
C ILE A 22 -1.18 -7.73 -10.50
N THR A 23 -0.98 -7.67 -9.18
CA THR A 23 -0.03 -8.54 -8.46
C THR A 23 -0.69 -9.76 -7.83
N LEU A 24 -2.03 -9.77 -7.73
CA LEU A 24 -2.78 -10.90 -7.17
C LEU A 24 -3.00 -12.00 -8.24
N PRO A 25 -2.38 -13.19 -8.11
CA PRO A 25 -2.32 -14.18 -9.20
C PRO A 25 -3.67 -14.78 -9.58
N ASN A 26 -4.56 -15.00 -8.61
CA ASN A 26 -5.84 -15.68 -8.82
C ASN A 26 -7.04 -14.71 -8.96
N LEU A 27 -6.78 -13.42 -9.19
CA LEU A 27 -7.84 -12.44 -9.40
C LEU A 27 -8.33 -12.51 -10.86
N ASP A 28 -9.63 -12.61 -11.05
CA ASP A 28 -10.24 -12.67 -12.38
C ASP A 28 -10.09 -11.35 -13.15
N ASP A 29 -10.10 -11.45 -14.48
CA ASP A 29 -9.86 -10.30 -15.36
C ASP A 29 -10.96 -9.24 -15.24
N GLN A 30 -12.20 -9.63 -14.96
CA GLN A 30 -13.29 -8.67 -14.75
C GLN A 30 -13.06 -7.81 -13.51
N THR A 31 -12.64 -8.42 -12.39
CA THR A 31 -12.29 -7.69 -11.17
C THR A 31 -11.05 -6.80 -11.37
N LYS A 32 -10.06 -7.27 -12.13
CA LYS A 32 -8.89 -6.45 -12.53
C LYS A 32 -9.32 -5.20 -13.31
N MET A 33 -10.18 -5.34 -14.32
CA MET A 33 -10.70 -4.22 -15.12
C MET A 33 -11.54 -3.22 -14.32
N GLN A 34 -12.09 -3.60 -13.17
CA GLN A 34 -12.76 -2.65 -12.26
C GLN A 34 -11.77 -1.81 -11.45
N CYS A 35 -10.51 -2.24 -11.34
CA CYS A 35 -9.46 -1.58 -10.56
C CYS A 35 -8.58 -0.63 -11.39
N PHE A 36 -8.58 -0.75 -12.71
CA PHE A 36 -7.86 0.15 -13.62
C PHE A 36 -8.57 0.24 -14.97
N SER A 37 -8.50 1.40 -15.62
CA SER A 37 -9.13 1.58 -16.94
C SER A 37 -8.31 0.87 -18.02
N PRO A 38 -8.88 -0.10 -18.77
CA PRO A 38 -8.14 -0.90 -19.76
C PRO A 38 -7.56 -0.09 -20.92
N SER A 39 -8.04 1.15 -21.14
CA SER A 39 -7.59 2.01 -22.24
C SER A 39 -6.13 2.46 -22.14
N GLU A 40 -5.47 2.26 -20.99
CA GLU A 40 -4.10 2.72 -20.73
C GLU A 40 -3.06 1.58 -20.69
N THR A 41 -3.48 0.31 -20.83
CA THR A 41 -2.57 -0.85 -20.77
C THR A 41 -2.79 -1.76 -21.98
N SER A 42 -2.01 -1.56 -23.05
CA SER A 42 -2.13 -2.35 -24.28
C SER A 42 -1.48 -3.75 -24.20
N SER A 43 -0.65 -4.05 -23.20
CA SER A 43 0.01 -5.34 -23.01
C SER A 43 -0.05 -5.83 -21.56
N TRP A 44 -0.25 -7.14 -21.38
CA TRP A 44 -0.33 -7.83 -20.08
C TRP A 44 0.55 -9.09 -20.07
N PRO A 45 1.34 -9.36 -19.00
CA PRO A 45 1.59 -8.53 -17.82
C PRO A 45 2.23 -7.18 -18.21
N PRO A 46 2.16 -6.17 -17.34
CA PRO A 46 2.62 -4.85 -17.73
C PRO A 46 4.13 -4.89 -17.94
N GLU A 47 4.59 -4.20 -18.97
CA GLU A 47 6.00 -4.11 -19.31
C GLU A 47 6.79 -3.30 -18.25
N GLU A 48 8.11 -3.27 -18.37
CA GLU A 48 8.92 -2.36 -17.54
C GLU A 48 8.55 -0.89 -17.80
N PRO A 49 8.58 0.00 -16.78
CA PRO A 49 9.21 -0.13 -15.46
C PRO A 49 8.28 -0.60 -14.32
N ILE A 50 6.99 -0.76 -14.60
CA ILE A 50 6.01 -1.04 -13.54
C ILE A 50 6.14 -2.49 -13.02
N ALA A 51 6.60 -3.42 -13.86
CA ALA A 51 6.92 -4.78 -13.43
C ALA A 51 8.01 -4.81 -12.34
N THR A 52 9.09 -4.04 -12.49
CA THR A 52 10.11 -3.87 -11.45
C THR A 52 9.55 -3.21 -10.20
N TRP A 53 8.83 -2.09 -10.36
CA TRP A 53 8.27 -1.34 -9.21
C TRP A 53 7.34 -2.19 -8.34
N LEU A 54 6.53 -3.05 -8.96
CA LEU A 54 5.58 -3.92 -8.27
C LEU A 54 6.21 -5.23 -7.74
N GLY A 55 7.50 -5.46 -7.97
CA GLY A 55 8.22 -6.66 -7.53
C GLY A 55 7.96 -7.03 -6.07
N PRO A 56 8.20 -6.13 -5.09
CA PRO A 56 7.97 -6.42 -3.67
C PRO A 56 6.51 -6.77 -3.34
N LEU A 57 5.54 -6.15 -4.02
CA LEU A 57 4.13 -6.44 -3.81
C LEU A 57 3.72 -7.78 -4.43
N ARG A 58 4.33 -8.16 -5.56
CA ARG A 58 4.15 -9.48 -6.17
C ARG A 58 4.73 -10.58 -5.28
N GLU A 59 5.90 -10.37 -4.69
CA GLU A 59 6.49 -11.29 -3.71
C GLU A 59 5.59 -11.46 -2.49
N LEU A 60 5.05 -10.35 -1.96
CA LEU A 60 4.07 -10.38 -0.87
C LEU A 60 2.82 -11.19 -1.27
N ALA A 61 2.26 -10.94 -2.46
CA ALA A 61 1.07 -11.63 -2.95
C ALA A 61 1.28 -13.15 -3.07
N ILE A 62 2.42 -13.58 -3.61
CA ILE A 62 2.77 -14.99 -3.77
C ILE A 62 3.04 -15.65 -2.41
N GLY A 63 3.84 -15.00 -1.56
CA GLY A 63 4.26 -15.56 -0.27
C GLY A 63 3.13 -15.65 0.76
N GLY A 64 2.16 -14.73 0.72
CA GLY A 64 1.09 -14.64 1.72
C GLY A 64 -0.20 -15.38 1.38
N GLY A 65 -0.40 -15.82 0.13
CA GLY A 65 -1.59 -16.60 -0.26
C GLY A 65 -2.92 -15.87 -0.04
N TYR A 66 -2.96 -14.55 -0.25
CA TYR A 66 -4.13 -13.73 0.07
C TYR A 66 -5.34 -14.07 -0.82
N PRO A 67 -6.53 -14.31 -0.24
CA PRO A 67 -7.69 -14.77 -1.00
C PRO A 67 -8.47 -13.66 -1.71
N THR A 68 -8.23 -12.39 -1.35
CA THR A 68 -9.00 -11.25 -1.89
C THR A 68 -8.11 -10.03 -2.12
N LEU A 69 -8.57 -9.14 -2.99
CA LEU A 69 -7.92 -7.85 -3.22
C LEU A 69 -7.84 -7.02 -1.95
N ALA A 70 -8.92 -7.00 -1.15
CA ALA A 70 -8.95 -6.29 0.12
C ALA A 70 -7.89 -6.81 1.10
N ALA A 71 -7.73 -8.14 1.20
CA ALA A 71 -6.72 -8.75 2.06
C ALA A 71 -5.30 -8.38 1.64
N LEU A 72 -4.98 -8.46 0.34
CA LEU A 72 -3.65 -8.08 -0.15
C LEU A 72 -3.39 -6.56 -0.02
N THR A 73 -4.39 -5.70 -0.24
CA THR A 73 -4.24 -4.25 -0.04
C THR A 73 -3.94 -3.94 1.43
N THR A 74 -4.67 -4.54 2.37
CA THR A 74 -4.41 -4.38 3.81
C THR A 74 -3.01 -4.87 4.18
N ALA A 75 -2.61 -6.05 3.70
CA ALA A 75 -1.28 -6.59 3.93
C ALA A 75 -0.17 -5.69 3.36
N ASN A 76 -0.37 -5.14 2.15
CA ASN A 76 0.58 -4.20 1.56
C ASN A 76 0.72 -2.94 2.43
N VAL A 77 -0.38 -2.35 2.90
CA VAL A 77 -0.31 -1.18 3.79
C VAL A 77 0.41 -1.53 5.09
N GLN A 78 0.11 -2.68 5.72
CA GLN A 78 0.81 -3.13 6.93
C GLN A 78 2.30 -3.34 6.69
N GLN A 79 2.69 -3.93 5.55
CA GLN A 79 4.08 -4.11 5.18
C GLN A 79 4.80 -2.77 5.01
N GLN A 80 4.17 -1.78 4.36
CA GLN A 80 4.76 -0.44 4.23
C GLN A 80 4.83 0.31 5.56
N VAL A 81 3.82 0.18 6.44
CA VAL A 81 3.90 0.72 7.80
C VAL A 81 5.09 0.13 8.55
N SER A 82 5.29 -1.18 8.46
CA SER A 82 6.46 -1.86 9.04
C SER A 82 7.77 -1.31 8.46
N ASN A 83 7.89 -1.27 7.14
CA ASN A 83 9.07 -0.76 6.43
C ASN A 83 9.43 0.66 6.87
N ILE A 84 8.46 1.57 6.91
CA ILE A 84 8.66 2.98 7.30
C ILE A 84 9.02 3.10 8.77
N SER A 85 8.37 2.31 9.64
CA SER A 85 8.67 2.30 11.08
C SER A 85 10.09 1.85 11.39
N GLN A 86 10.70 1.07 10.48
CA GLN A 86 12.08 0.63 10.62
C GLN A 86 13.13 1.64 10.16
N LEU A 87 12.73 2.72 9.48
CA LEU A 87 13.68 3.74 9.02
C LEU A 87 14.30 4.50 10.20
N GLU A 88 15.62 4.68 10.16
CA GLU A 88 16.36 5.39 11.21
C GLU A 88 15.85 6.82 11.44
N VAL A 89 15.44 7.51 10.38
CA VAL A 89 14.85 8.86 10.49
C VAL A 89 13.55 8.86 11.29
N VAL A 90 12.74 7.81 11.18
CA VAL A 90 11.47 7.67 11.91
C VAL A 90 11.74 7.30 13.36
N LYS A 91 12.62 6.32 13.61
CA LYS A 91 13.03 5.92 14.95
C LYS A 91 13.65 7.08 15.74
N ALA A 92 14.53 7.84 15.08
CA ALA A 92 15.18 9.01 15.65
C ALA A 92 14.17 10.12 15.95
N ALA A 93 13.19 10.36 15.07
CA ALA A 93 12.14 11.34 15.32
C ALA A 93 11.31 10.93 16.56
N ILE A 94 10.80 9.69 16.60
CA ILE A 94 9.98 9.19 17.72
C ILE A 94 10.72 9.26 19.06
N SER A 95 12.04 9.03 19.06
CA SER A 95 12.86 9.04 20.28
C SER A 95 13.32 10.44 20.71
N ASN A 96 13.09 11.46 19.87
CA ASN A 96 13.54 12.83 20.12
C ASN A 96 12.42 13.68 20.72
N ALA A 97 12.64 14.19 21.94
CA ALA A 97 11.71 15.04 22.68
C ALA A 97 11.42 16.40 22.01
N GLU A 98 12.26 16.85 21.06
CA GLU A 98 12.03 18.06 20.26
C GLU A 98 11.05 17.82 19.09
N THR A 99 10.66 16.58 18.83
CA THR A 99 9.64 16.25 17.83
C THR A 99 8.33 15.84 18.50
N ARG A 100 7.24 15.96 17.75
CA ARG A 100 5.92 15.46 18.17
C ARG A 100 5.60 14.08 17.61
N MET A 101 6.55 13.43 16.92
CA MET A 101 6.25 12.21 16.19
C MET A 101 6.01 11.05 17.15
N THR A 102 4.87 10.38 16.99
CA THR A 102 4.45 9.29 17.87
C THR A 102 4.35 7.95 17.14
N GLY A 103 4.29 7.94 15.81
CA GLY A 103 4.33 6.68 15.06
C GLY A 103 3.95 6.77 13.59
N VAL A 104 3.88 5.59 12.99
CA VAL A 104 3.42 5.34 11.61
C VAL A 104 2.12 4.55 11.69
N ARG A 105 1.10 4.94 10.92
CA ARG A 105 -0.22 4.28 10.90
C ARG A 105 -0.59 3.86 9.48
N GLY A 106 -1.40 2.80 9.36
CA GLY A 106 -1.94 2.34 8.08
C GLY A 106 -3.42 2.64 7.97
N TRP A 107 -3.87 3.25 6.88
CA TRP A 107 -5.26 3.54 6.59
C TRP A 107 -5.67 2.96 5.23
N ILE A 108 -6.95 2.60 5.08
CA ILE A 108 -7.56 2.20 3.81
C ILE A 108 -8.69 3.16 3.47
N PHE A 109 -8.55 3.90 2.37
CA PHE A 109 -9.64 4.68 1.80
C PHE A 109 -10.54 3.80 0.94
N ASP A 110 -11.82 3.70 1.30
CA ASP A 110 -12.80 2.98 0.51
C ASP A 110 -13.42 3.92 -0.53
N LEU A 111 -13.14 3.66 -1.81
CA LEU A 111 -13.66 4.44 -2.93
C LEU A 111 -15.19 4.42 -3.03
N ASN A 112 -15.86 3.35 -2.57
CA ASN A 112 -17.31 3.22 -2.66
C ASN A 112 -18.01 4.06 -1.58
N SER A 113 -17.61 3.89 -0.32
CA SER A 113 -18.20 4.61 0.81
C SER A 113 -17.63 6.02 0.98
N ARG A 114 -16.47 6.32 0.38
CA ARG A 114 -15.69 7.56 0.55
C ARG A 114 -15.24 7.78 1.99
N LEU A 115 -15.09 6.70 2.74
CA LEU A 115 -14.64 6.71 4.13
C LEU A 115 -13.22 6.20 4.24
N VAL A 116 -12.52 6.69 5.26
CA VAL A 116 -11.20 6.20 5.65
C VAL A 116 -11.37 5.22 6.80
N ASN A 117 -10.81 4.03 6.64
CA ASN A 117 -10.80 2.98 7.66
C ASN A 117 -9.38 2.84 8.22
N PRO A 118 -9.14 3.21 9.48
CA PRO A 118 -7.87 2.94 10.14
C PRO A 118 -7.65 1.43 10.26
N LEU A 119 -6.43 0.97 9.97
CA LEU A 119 -6.01 -0.39 10.30
C LEU A 119 -5.65 -0.44 11.79
N ALA A 120 -6.04 -1.55 12.43
CA ALA A 120 -5.66 -1.86 13.81
C ALA A 120 -4.16 -2.20 13.90
#